data_AF-A0A4Q0VRN9-F1
#
_entry.id   AF-A0A4Q0VRN9-F1
#
_cell.length_a   1.000
_cell.length_b   1.000
_cell.length_c   1.000
_cell.angle_alpha   90.00
_cell.angle_beta   90.00
_cell.angle_gamma   90.00
#
_symmetry.space_group_name_H-M   'P 1'
#
loop_
_entity.id
_entity.type
_entity.pdbx_description
1 polymer ?
#
loop_
_entity_poly.entity_id
_entity_poly.type
_entity_poly.pdbx_seq_one_letter_code
_entity_poly.pdbx_strand_id
1 'polypeptide(L)'
;METTIMALLSLSIILYVVSFFKKDRNKDVEKQIENFSITLMQEIYQLRKKINVLEEEILIGQDERYFTNKEEPNIDRDQILSYYEDGYSLEEIEEMTGLPIDTINEILGNA
;
A
#
# COMPACT_ATOMS: atom_id res chain seq x y z
N MET A 1 75.40 4.22 -0.22
CA MET A 1 75.20 2.91 0.45
C MET A 1 74.56 3.12 1.82
N GLU A 2 75.24 3.82 2.75
CA GLU A 2 74.72 4.09 4.11
C GLU A 2 73.44 4.93 4.15
N THR A 3 73.35 5.97 3.31
CA THR A 3 72.15 6.83 3.22
C THR A 3 70.92 6.10 2.68
N THR A 4 71.13 5.16 1.75
CA THR A 4 70.07 4.31 1.17
C THR A 4 69.49 3.39 2.23
N ILE A 5 70.35 2.84 3.10
CA ILE A 5 69.95 1.98 4.21
C ILE A 5 69.15 2.78 5.24
N MET A 6 69.60 3.99 5.61
CA MET A 6 68.85 4.87 6.53
C MET A 6 67.48 5.30 5.97
N ALA A 7 67.39 5.57 4.66
CA ALA A 7 66.14 5.91 4.00
C ALA A 7 65.14 4.73 4.02
N LEU A 8 65.60 3.50 3.75
CA LEU A 8 64.76 2.30 3.84
C LEU A 8 64.29 2.03 5.28
N LEU A 9 65.17 2.24 6.26
CA LEU A 9 64.86 2.03 7.68
C LEU A 9 63.82 3.03 8.17
N SER A 10 63.98 4.31 7.85
CA SER A 10 63.00 5.36 8.16
C SER A 10 61.66 5.13 7.47
N LEU A 11 61.66 4.74 6.18
CA LEU A 11 60.44 4.40 5.44
C LEU A 11 59.70 3.21 6.08
N SER A 12 60.43 2.19 6.53
CA SER A 12 59.87 1.03 7.22
C SER A 12 59.21 1.41 8.54
N ILE A 13 59.84 2.28 9.33
CA ILE A 13 59.27 2.79 10.58
C ILE A 13 58.00 3.59 10.31
N ILE A 14 58.01 4.46 9.29
CA ILE A 14 56.83 5.25 8.89
C ILE A 14 55.68 4.32 8.45
N LEU A 15 55.95 3.35 7.60
CA LEU A 15 54.96 2.35 7.16
C LEU A 15 54.41 1.52 8.32
N TYR A 16 55.26 1.17 9.28
CA TYR A 16 54.86 0.44 10.48
C TYR A 16 53.88 1.26 11.32
N VAL A 17 54.17 2.53 11.57
CA VAL A 17 53.28 3.43 12.30
C VAL A 17 51.95 3.62 11.56
N VAL A 18 51.97 3.79 10.23
CA VAL A 18 50.75 3.91 9.41
C VAL A 18 49.91 2.63 9.40
N SER A 19 50.54 1.45 9.54
CA SER A 19 49.85 0.16 9.60
C SER A 19 48.91 0.05 10.81
N PHE A 20 49.30 0.63 11.96
CA PHE A 20 48.44 0.66 13.15
C PHE A 20 47.17 1.48 12.92
N PHE A 21 47.23 2.56 12.14
CA PHE A 21 46.06 3.39 11.85
C PHE A 21 45.00 2.70 10.98
N LYS A 22 45.36 1.73 10.12
CA LYS A 22 44.41 1.03 9.25
C LYS A 22 43.58 -0.02 9.98
N LYS A 23 44.07 -0.61 11.08
CA LYS A 23 43.43 -1.77 11.71
C LYS A 23 42.22 -1.39 12.58
N ASP A 24 42.20 -0.20 13.15
CA ASP A 24 41.09 0.24 14.03
C ASP A 24 39.91 0.83 13.25
N ARG A 25 40.16 1.58 12.16
CA ARG A 25 39.08 2.29 11.44
C ARG A 25 38.07 1.37 10.75
N ASN A 26 38.48 0.17 10.32
CA ASN A 26 37.61 -0.73 9.57
C ASN A 26 36.61 -1.49 10.47
N LYS A 27 36.97 -1.76 11.73
CA LYS A 27 36.12 -2.54 12.65
C LYS A 27 34.88 -1.79 13.12
N ASP A 28 35.00 -0.48 13.33
CA ASP A 28 33.86 0.35 13.75
C ASP A 28 32.87 0.58 12.60
N VAL A 29 33.37 0.64 11.36
CA VAL A 29 32.51 0.75 10.17
C VAL A 29 31.75 -0.54 9.92
N GLU A 30 32.41 -1.70 10.04
CA GLU A 30 31.78 -3.01 9.90
C GLU A 30 30.65 -3.22 10.92
N LYS A 31 30.88 -2.88 12.20
CA LYS A 31 29.85 -2.94 13.25
C LYS A 31 28.67 -2.00 13.00
N GLN A 32 28.92 -0.80 12.49
CA GLN A 32 27.84 0.15 12.16
C GLN A 32 26.98 -0.38 11.01
N ILE A 33 27.61 -1.00 10.00
CA ILE A 33 26.89 -1.62 8.89
C ILE A 33 26.07 -2.83 9.36
N GLU A 34 26.62 -3.66 10.25
CA GLU A 34 25.91 -4.81 10.81
C GLU A 34 24.66 -4.37 11.60
N ASN A 35 24.82 -3.41 12.51
CA ASN A 35 23.69 -2.87 13.29
C ASN A 35 22.63 -2.25 12.38
N PHE A 36 23.04 -1.47 11.36
CA PHE A 36 22.12 -0.87 10.40
C PHE A 36 21.36 -1.94 9.58
N SER A 37 22.05 -3.00 9.16
CA SER A 37 21.45 -4.13 8.45
C SER A 37 20.39 -4.86 9.29
N ILE A 38 20.68 -5.09 10.57
CA ILE A 38 19.72 -5.71 11.51
C ILE A 38 18.47 -4.83 11.67
N THR A 39 18.64 -3.52 11.87
CA THR A 39 17.52 -2.58 11.99
C THR A 39 16.68 -2.54 10.71
N LEU A 40 17.31 -2.45 9.54
CA LEU A 40 16.59 -2.48 8.26
C LEU A 40 15.79 -3.76 8.06
N MET A 41 16.34 -4.91 8.45
CA MET A 41 15.63 -6.19 8.35
C MET A 41 14.37 -6.21 9.22
N GLN A 42 14.45 -5.65 10.43
CA GLN A 42 13.30 -5.51 11.33
C GLN A 42 12.25 -4.54 10.75
N GLU A 43 12.67 -3.41 10.19
CA GLU A 43 11.77 -2.45 9.55
C GLU A 43 11.06 -3.04 8.32
N ILE A 44 11.80 -3.74 7.45
CA ILE A 44 11.22 -4.44 6.29
C ILE A 44 10.21 -5.49 6.75
N TYR A 45 10.51 -6.26 7.81
CA TYR A 45 9.59 -7.23 8.35
C TYR A 45 8.29 -6.58 8.84
N GLN A 46 8.39 -5.47 9.59
CA GLN A 46 7.22 -4.74 10.06
C GLN A 46 6.39 -4.15 8.90
N LEU A 47 7.04 -3.63 7.86
CA LEU A 47 6.38 -3.15 6.65
C LEU A 47 5.64 -4.28 5.92
N ARG A 48 6.28 -5.43 5.73
CA ARG A 48 5.65 -6.62 5.14
C ARG A 48 4.42 -7.06 5.92
N LYS A 49 4.49 -7.05 7.26
CA LYS A 49 3.35 -7.40 8.11
C LYS A 49 2.18 -6.41 7.91
N LYS A 50 2.45 -5.11 7.87
CA LYS A 50 1.42 -4.09 7.61
C LYS A 50 0.77 -4.25 6.24
N ILE A 51 1.58 -4.51 5.21
CA ILE A 51 1.08 -4.77 3.85
C ILE A 51 0.21 -6.02 3.83
N ASN A 52 0.63 -7.13 4.44
CA ASN A 52 -0.17 -8.36 4.49
C ASN A 52 -1.53 -8.16 5.15
N VAL A 53 -1.59 -7.39 6.25
CA VAL A 53 -2.86 -7.06 6.92
C VAL A 53 -3.75 -6.22 6.01
N LEU A 54 -3.18 -5.22 5.33
CA LEU A 54 -3.92 -4.41 4.36
C LEU A 54 -4.44 -5.25 3.19
N GLU A 55 -3.63 -6.19 2.69
CA GLU A 55 -4.04 -7.13 1.64
C GLU A 55 -5.19 -8.03 2.11
N GLU A 56 -5.13 -8.55 3.33
CA GLU A 56 -6.20 -9.36 3.94
C GLU A 56 -7.50 -8.56 4.13
N GLU A 57 -7.40 -7.32 4.62
CA GLU A 57 -8.54 -6.39 4.73
C GLU A 57 -9.15 -6.05 3.36
N ILE A 58 -8.33 -5.89 2.31
CA ILE A 58 -8.80 -5.62 0.95
C ILE A 58 -9.46 -6.86 0.33
N LEU A 59 -8.91 -8.06 0.57
CA LEU A 59 -9.48 -9.33 0.11
C LEU A 59 -10.85 -9.58 0.76
N ILE A 60 -10.95 -9.40 2.07
CA ILE A 60 -12.21 -9.54 2.82
C ILE A 60 -13.18 -8.41 2.45
N GLY A 61 -12.66 -7.19 2.26
CA GLY A 61 -13.45 -6.01 1.89
C GLY A 61 -14.02 -6.06 0.47
N GLN A 62 -13.40 -6.78 -0.47
CA GLN A 62 -13.97 -6.99 -1.80
C GLN A 62 -15.10 -8.03 -1.76
N ASP A 63 -14.92 -9.18 -1.12
CA ASP A 63 -15.97 -10.21 -1.08
C ASP A 63 -17.24 -9.73 -0.35
N GLU A 64 -17.15 -8.90 0.69
CA GLU A 64 -18.36 -8.36 1.32
C GLU A 64 -18.96 -7.18 0.53
N ARG A 65 -18.14 -6.30 -0.07
CA ARG A 65 -18.69 -5.15 -0.84
C ARG A 65 -19.28 -5.54 -2.19
N TYR A 66 -18.89 -6.66 -2.79
CA TYR A 66 -19.52 -7.20 -4.00
C TYR A 66 -20.83 -7.96 -3.72
N PHE A 67 -21.12 -8.33 -2.46
CA PHE A 67 -22.34 -9.09 -2.11
C PHE A 67 -23.29 -8.43 -1.10
N THR A 68 -23.01 -7.23 -0.55
CA THR A 68 -24.00 -6.52 0.30
C THR A 68 -24.37 -5.08 -0.11
N ASN A 69 -23.67 -4.46 -1.06
CA ASN A 69 -24.14 -3.18 -1.61
C ASN A 69 -25.14 -3.37 -2.77
N LYS A 70 -26.26 -4.05 -2.50
CA LYS A 70 -27.54 -3.54 -3.02
C LYS A 70 -27.94 -2.44 -2.05
N GLU A 71 -27.36 -1.26 -2.21
CA GLU A 71 -28.15 -0.06 -1.94
C GLU A 71 -29.27 -0.13 -2.97
N GLU A 72 -30.39 -0.76 -2.60
CA GLU A 72 -31.65 -0.53 -3.27
C GLU A 72 -31.78 1.00 -3.33
N PRO A 73 -31.87 1.59 -4.53
CA PRO A 73 -32.19 3.00 -4.61
C PRO A 73 -33.52 3.13 -3.88
N ASN A 74 -33.49 3.80 -2.72
CA ASN A 74 -34.68 4.09 -1.92
C ASN A 74 -35.47 5.17 -2.65
N ILE A 75 -35.96 4.81 -3.83
CA ILE A 75 -36.92 5.55 -4.61
C ILE A 75 -38.25 5.12 -4.03
N ASP A 76 -38.77 6.01 -3.18
CA ASP A 76 -40.06 5.83 -2.53
C ASP A 76 -41.09 5.51 -3.61
N ARG A 77 -41.84 4.43 -3.44
CA ARG A 77 -42.92 3.99 -4.35
C ARG A 77 -43.80 5.14 -4.82
N ASP A 78 -44.05 6.09 -3.94
CA ASP A 78 -44.84 7.30 -4.18
C ASP A 78 -44.29 8.16 -5.32
N GLN A 79 -42.97 8.19 -5.51
CA GLN A 79 -42.33 8.91 -6.60
C GLN A 79 -42.64 8.28 -7.96
N ILE A 80 -42.58 6.95 -8.06
CA ILE A 80 -42.91 6.21 -9.30
C ILE A 80 -44.40 6.36 -9.62
N LEU A 81 -45.27 6.32 -8.61
CA LEU A 81 -46.71 6.55 -8.77
C LEU A 81 -46.99 7.96 -9.29
N SER A 82 -46.34 8.99 -8.75
CA SER A 82 -46.54 10.36 -9.23
C SER A 82 -46.16 10.54 -10.70
N TYR A 83 -45.05 9.96 -11.15
CA TYR A 83 -44.67 10.05 -12.56
C TYR A 83 -45.64 9.29 -13.47
N TYR A 84 -46.17 8.15 -13.01
CA TYR A 84 -47.17 7.42 -13.75
C TYR A 84 -48.51 8.17 -13.84
N GLU A 85 -48.96 8.80 -12.74
CA GLU A 85 -50.15 9.64 -12.70
C GLU A 85 -50.01 10.93 -13.54
N ASP A 86 -48.80 11.50 -13.59
CA ASP A 86 -48.45 12.65 -14.41
C ASP A 86 -48.39 12.32 -15.92
N GLY A 87 -48.47 11.04 -16.28
CA GLY A 87 -48.56 10.56 -17.67
C GLY A 87 -47.23 10.27 -18.36
N TYR A 88 -46.13 10.14 -17.60
CA TYR A 88 -44.84 9.70 -18.15
C TYR A 88 -44.89 8.23 -18.57
N SER A 89 -44.17 7.88 -19.64
CA SER A 89 -44.05 6.50 -20.11
C SER A 89 -43.10 5.69 -19.21
N LEU A 90 -43.22 4.35 -19.24
CA LEU A 90 -42.39 3.46 -18.42
C LEU A 90 -40.89 3.62 -18.75
N GLU A 91 -40.58 3.88 -20.01
CA GLU A 91 -39.23 4.14 -20.51
C GLU A 91 -38.67 5.47 -19.99
N GLU A 92 -39.50 6.50 -19.90
CA GLU A 92 -39.12 7.81 -19.33
C GLU A 92 -38.85 7.70 -17.84
N ILE A 93 -39.66 6.93 -17.12
CA ILE A 93 -39.47 6.67 -15.69
C ILE A 93 -38.18 5.85 -15.47
N GLU A 94 -37.87 4.87 -16.31
CA GLU A 94 -36.60 4.12 -16.28
C GLU A 94 -35.40 5.05 -16.45
N GLU A 95 -35.45 5.99 -17.41
CA GLU A 95 -34.36 6.95 -17.63
C GLU A 95 -34.19 7.92 -16.44
N MET A 96 -35.29 8.36 -15.83
CA MET A 96 -35.27 9.31 -14.71
C MET A 96 -34.90 8.68 -13.36
N THR A 97 -35.30 7.41 -13.14
CA THR A 97 -35.11 6.70 -11.87
C THR A 97 -33.91 5.74 -11.89
N GLY A 98 -33.43 5.39 -13.08
CA GLY A 98 -32.39 4.36 -13.28
C GLY A 98 -32.86 2.95 -12.90
N LEU A 99 -34.18 2.75 -12.72
CA LEU A 99 -34.77 1.46 -12.39
C LEU A 99 -35.19 0.72 -13.65
N PRO A 100 -34.92 -0.60 -13.74
CA PRO A 100 -35.41 -1.41 -14.86
C PRO A 100 -36.94 -1.36 -14.98
N ILE A 101 -37.45 -1.35 -16.21
CA ILE A 101 -38.90 -1.39 -16.49
C ILE A 101 -39.61 -2.53 -15.75
N ASP A 102 -38.97 -3.69 -15.59
CA ASP A 102 -39.52 -4.83 -14.85
C ASP A 102 -39.79 -4.49 -13.37
N THR A 103 -38.87 -3.75 -12.73
CA THR A 103 -39.00 -3.30 -11.34
C THR A 103 -40.08 -2.23 -11.22
N ILE A 104 -40.19 -1.31 -12.18
CA ILE A 104 -41.25 -0.30 -12.22
C ILE A 104 -42.63 -0.96 -12.34
N ASN A 105 -42.78 -1.97 -13.20
CA ASN A 105 -44.02 -2.74 -13.36
C ASN A 105 -44.39 -3.52 -12.09
N GLU A 106 -43.41 -4.09 -11.38
CA GLU A 106 -43.66 -4.78 -10.11
C GLU A 106 -44.18 -3.81 -9.03
N ILE A 107 -43.66 -2.58 -9.00
CA ILE A 107 -44.07 -1.54 -8.04
C ILE A 107 -45.48 -1.01 -8.36
N LEU A 108 -45.80 -0.82 -9.64
CA LEU A 108 -47.13 -0.39 -10.11
C LEU A 108 -48.18 -1.51 -10.05
N GLY A 109 -47.79 -2.76 -10.28
CA GLY A 109 -48.69 -3.92 -10.28
C GLY A 109 -49.15 -4.37 -8.89
N ASN A 110 -48.46 -3.96 -7.83
CA ASN A 110 -48.86 -4.16 -6.44
C ASN A 110 -49.73 -3.00 -5.87
N ALA A 111 -50.30 -2.15 -6.73
CA ALA A 111 -51.20 -1.03 -6.37
C ALA A 111 -52.67 -1.45 -6.17
#